data_AF-A0A511TB22-F1
#
_entry.id   AF-A0A511TB22-F1
#
_cell.length_a   1.000
_cell.length_b   1.000
_cell.length_c   1.000
_cell.angle_alpha   90.00
_cell.angle_beta   90.00
_cell.angle_gamma   90.00
#
_symmetry.space_group_name_H-M   'P 1'
#
loop_
_entity.id
_entity.type
_entity.pdbx_description
1 polymer ?
#
loop_
_entity_poly.entity_id
_entity_poly.type
_entity_poly.pdbx_seq_one_letter_code
_entity_poly.pdbx_strand_id
1 'polypeptide(L)'
;MPRVPPYKSFLSQGPMTRASMFLLFLLPACALFQRPPRPVHASKEEAAKVEFPLALPEEGRQIIGGATLKAIQLAMDDYLPWDHKTPSSATPLQQCLSRREAYDVVAAPGPQGVVFVSIVPNPDVCDVGGPPLLDVGAIYSIDVTGWRILSVQQ
;
A
#
# COMPACT_ATOMS: atom_id res chain seq x y z
N MET A 1 -65.52 5.44 -35.58
CA MET A 1 -64.23 4.80 -35.23
C MET A 1 -63.14 5.43 -36.09
N PRO A 2 -62.29 6.33 -35.56
CA PRO A 2 -61.13 6.83 -36.29
C PRO A 2 -59.91 5.93 -36.03
N ARG A 3 -59.14 5.69 -37.10
CA ARG A 3 -57.95 4.85 -37.18
C ARG A 3 -56.72 5.76 -37.00
N VAL A 4 -55.89 5.54 -35.99
CA VAL A 4 -54.62 6.27 -35.75
C VAL A 4 -53.44 5.35 -36.13
N PRO A 5 -52.45 5.81 -36.92
CA PRO A 5 -51.28 5.00 -37.32
C PRO A 5 -50.17 5.01 -36.25
N PRO A 6 -49.23 4.05 -36.26
CA PRO A 6 -48.16 3.97 -35.28
C PRO A 6 -47.02 4.95 -35.59
N TYR A 7 -46.49 5.54 -34.52
CA TYR A 7 -45.30 6.37 -34.47
C TYR A 7 -44.06 5.52 -34.79
N LYS A 8 -43.36 5.81 -35.90
CA LYS A 8 -42.03 5.25 -36.19
C LYS A 8 -40.97 6.17 -35.59
N SER A 9 -40.35 5.76 -34.48
CA SER A 9 -39.10 6.38 -34.01
C SER A 9 -37.93 5.83 -34.82
N PHE A 10 -37.36 6.68 -35.65
CA PHE A 10 -36.16 6.45 -36.45
C PHE A 10 -34.93 6.57 -35.53
N LEU A 11 -34.31 5.45 -35.15
CA LEU A 11 -32.93 5.45 -34.65
C LEU A 11 -32.01 5.04 -35.81
N SER A 12 -31.43 6.03 -36.46
CA SER A 12 -30.37 5.86 -37.45
C SER A 12 -29.09 5.41 -36.73
N GLN A 13 -28.78 4.12 -36.81
CA GLN A 13 -27.49 3.57 -36.39
C GLN A 13 -26.52 3.66 -37.58
N GLY A 14 -25.63 4.65 -37.56
CA GLY A 14 -24.50 4.69 -38.50
C GLY A 14 -23.48 3.58 -38.22
N PRO A 15 -22.75 3.08 -39.23
CA PRO A 15 -21.79 2.00 -39.06
C PRO A 15 -20.60 2.46 -38.21
N MET A 16 -20.50 1.93 -37.00
CA MET A 16 -19.38 2.12 -36.10
C MET A 16 -18.14 1.47 -36.74
N THR A 17 -17.23 2.28 -37.27
CA THR A 17 -15.99 1.83 -37.92
C THR A 17 -15.18 0.96 -36.97
N ARG A 18 -14.68 -0.19 -37.46
CA ARG A 18 -13.89 -1.18 -36.69
C ARG A 18 -12.75 -0.59 -35.85
N ALA A 19 -12.20 0.55 -36.28
CA ALA A 19 -11.20 1.31 -35.53
C ALA A 19 -11.71 1.88 -34.19
N SER A 20 -12.99 2.28 -34.13
CA SER A 20 -13.62 2.82 -32.92
C SER A 20 -13.85 1.76 -31.84
N MET A 21 -14.00 0.49 -32.24
CA MET A 21 -14.22 -0.63 -31.32
C MET A 21 -12.93 -1.05 -30.60
N PHE A 22 -11.77 -1.03 -31.29
CA PHE A 22 -10.46 -1.32 -30.67
C PHE A 22 -10.03 -0.26 -29.64
N LEU A 23 -10.38 1.01 -29.85
CA LEU A 23 -10.04 2.09 -28.93
C LEU A 23 -10.77 1.98 -27.58
N LEU A 24 -12.00 1.45 -27.57
CA LEU A 24 -12.81 1.24 -26.36
C LEU A 24 -12.27 0.11 -25.47
N PHE A 25 -11.56 -0.89 -26.02
CA PHE A 25 -10.97 -1.99 -25.26
C PHE A 25 -9.62 -1.65 -24.61
N LEU A 26 -8.96 -0.56 -25.03
CA LEU A 26 -7.65 -0.14 -24.47
C LEU A 26 -7.78 0.83 -23.27
N LEU A 27 -8.94 1.46 -23.08
CA LEU A 27 -9.19 2.41 -21.99
C LEU A 27 -9.26 1.80 -20.56
N PRO A 28 -9.76 0.56 -20.31
CA PRO A 28 -9.83 0.04 -18.94
C PRO A 28 -8.45 -0.32 -18.36
N ALA A 29 -7.40 -0.42 -19.18
CA ALA A 29 -6.05 -0.76 -18.72
C ALA A 29 -5.43 0.29 -17.78
N CYS A 30 -5.83 1.57 -17.90
CA CYS A 30 -5.33 2.62 -17.01
C CYS A 30 -5.98 2.63 -15.63
N ALA A 31 -7.16 2.02 -15.46
CA ALA A 31 -7.87 2.00 -14.17
C ALA A 31 -7.32 0.96 -13.17
N LEU A 32 -6.54 0.00 -13.65
CA LEU A 32 -5.92 -1.05 -12.81
C LEU A 32 -4.67 -0.56 -12.07
N PHE A 33 -4.06 0.55 -12.49
CA PHE A 33 -2.94 1.18 -11.78
C PHE A 33 -3.44 2.20 -10.76
N GLN A 34 -4.05 1.72 -9.67
CA GLN A 34 -4.37 2.54 -8.51
C GLN A 34 -3.05 2.94 -7.81
N ARG A 35 -2.78 4.23 -7.68
CA ARG A 35 -1.63 4.70 -6.88
C ARG A 35 -1.96 4.53 -5.40
N PRO A 36 -0.96 4.21 -4.55
CA PRO A 36 -1.14 4.27 -3.11
C PRO A 36 -1.73 5.63 -2.71
N PRO A 37 -2.66 5.67 -1.74
CA PRO A 37 -3.22 6.93 -1.29
C PRO A 37 -2.10 7.84 -0.79
N ARG A 38 -2.15 9.12 -1.19
CA ARG A 38 -1.22 10.11 -0.63
C ARG A 38 -1.56 10.33 0.85
N PRO A 39 -0.56 10.47 1.73
CA PRO A 39 -0.81 10.84 3.12
C PRO A 39 -1.61 12.13 3.23
N VAL A 40 -2.46 12.20 4.26
CA VAL A 40 -3.22 13.41 4.57
C VAL A 40 -2.28 14.46 5.16
N HIS A 41 -2.34 15.67 4.63
CA HIS A 41 -1.59 16.81 5.18
C HIS A 41 -2.44 17.50 6.27
N ALA A 42 -1.79 17.92 7.36
CA ALA A 42 -2.43 18.73 8.40
C ALA A 42 -2.87 20.11 7.87
N SER A 43 -3.76 20.78 8.62
CA SER A 43 -4.15 22.16 8.28
C SER A 43 -2.97 23.13 8.39
N LYS A 44 -3.08 24.29 7.73
CA LYS A 44 -2.00 25.31 7.78
C LYS A 44 -1.84 25.84 9.20
N GLU A 45 -2.95 26.02 9.92
CA GLU A 45 -3.01 26.50 11.29
C GLU A 45 -2.36 25.53 12.28
N GLU A 46 -2.51 24.22 12.08
CA GLU A 46 -1.82 23.20 12.88
C GLU A 46 -0.34 23.11 12.53
N ALA A 47 -0.01 23.08 11.24
CA ALA A 47 1.38 22.98 10.78
C ALA A 47 2.23 24.18 11.23
N ALA A 48 1.64 25.38 11.29
CA ALA A 48 2.33 26.60 11.75
C ALA A 48 2.74 26.58 13.23
N LYS A 49 2.23 25.63 14.03
CA LYS A 49 2.60 25.46 15.44
C LYS A 49 3.92 24.69 15.62
N VAL A 50 4.44 24.08 14.55
CA VAL A 50 5.66 23.27 14.57
C VAL A 50 6.79 24.06 13.93
N GLU A 51 7.85 24.31 14.69
CA GLU A 51 9.07 24.94 14.18
C GLU A 51 10.08 23.88 13.73
N PHE A 52 10.63 24.04 12.53
CA PHE A 52 11.71 23.17 12.06
C PHE A 52 13.04 23.63 12.68
N PRO A 53 13.77 22.75 13.38
CA PRO A 53 15.08 23.12 13.90
C PRO A 53 16.07 23.32 12.74
N LEU A 54 17.08 24.16 12.95
CA LEU A 54 18.13 24.43 11.95
C LEU A 54 18.92 23.15 11.59
N ALA A 55 19.07 22.23 12.55
CA ALA A 55 19.62 20.91 12.36
C ALA A 55 18.78 19.90 13.17
N LEU A 56 18.66 18.67 12.66
CA LEU A 56 18.00 17.60 13.41
C LEU A 56 18.79 17.29 14.70
N PRO A 57 18.12 17.04 15.85
CA PRO A 57 18.77 16.60 17.08
C PRO A 57 19.66 15.39 16.84
N GLU A 58 20.75 15.25 17.60
CA GLU A 58 21.64 14.09 17.48
C GLU A 58 21.15 12.92 18.32
N GLU A 59 20.54 13.22 19.47
CA GLU A 59 19.95 12.25 20.38
C GLU A 59 18.80 11.50 19.69
N GLY A 60 18.91 10.17 19.64
CA GLY A 60 17.90 9.31 19.01
C GLY A 60 17.82 9.41 17.49
N ARG A 61 18.71 10.18 16.84
CA ARG A 61 18.73 10.31 15.38
C ARG A 61 19.10 8.99 14.72
N GLN A 62 18.27 8.57 13.77
CA GLN A 62 18.54 7.42 12.92
C GLN A 62 18.77 7.87 11.48
N ILE A 63 19.88 7.42 10.90
CA ILE A 63 20.17 7.60 9.48
C ILE A 63 19.82 6.31 8.76
N ILE A 64 18.77 6.34 7.94
CA ILE A 64 18.35 5.19 7.14
C ILE A 64 18.82 5.43 5.71
N GLY A 65 19.73 4.58 5.23
CA GLY A 65 20.22 4.65 3.85
C GLY A 65 19.09 4.44 2.85
N GLY A 66 19.13 5.14 1.71
CA GLY A 66 18.04 5.09 0.72
C GLY A 66 17.70 3.68 0.22
N ALA A 67 18.70 2.81 0.08
CA ALA A 67 18.47 1.41 -0.28
C ALA A 67 17.74 0.62 0.81
N THR A 68 18.13 0.82 2.07
CA THR A 68 17.44 0.25 3.23
C THR A 68 16.01 0.78 3.33
N LEU A 69 15.81 2.09 3.16
CA LEU A 69 14.47 2.71 3.17
C LEU A 69 13.57 2.08 2.10
N LYS A 70 14.05 1.94 0.87
CA LYS A 70 13.26 1.35 -0.22
C LYS A 70 13.00 -0.14 -0.01
N ALA A 71 13.95 -0.88 0.56
CA ALA A 71 13.74 -2.28 0.95
C ALA A 71 12.64 -2.39 2.02
N ILE A 72 12.69 -1.56 3.07
CA ILE A 72 11.65 -1.52 4.10
C ILE A 72 10.27 -1.22 3.48
N GLN A 73 10.19 -0.25 2.56
CA GLN A 73 8.96 0.07 1.85
C GLN A 73 8.41 -1.13 1.07
N LEU A 74 9.26 -1.84 0.30
CA LEU A 74 8.84 -3.02 -0.45
C LEU A 74 8.32 -4.14 0.47
N ALA A 75 9.01 -4.40 1.58
CA ALA A 75 8.58 -5.39 2.56
C ALA A 75 7.21 -5.04 3.17
N MET A 76 7.03 -3.78 3.62
CA MET A 76 5.78 -3.34 4.25
C MET A 76 4.61 -3.25 3.28
N ASP A 77 4.86 -2.89 2.02
CA ASP A 77 3.83 -2.85 0.99
C ASP A 77 3.36 -4.25 0.57
N ASP A 78 4.19 -5.28 0.72
CA ASP A 78 3.80 -6.69 0.52
C ASP A 78 3.13 -7.28 1.77
N TYR A 79 3.70 -7.06 2.96
CA TYR A 79 3.21 -7.64 4.22
C TYR A 79 1.85 -7.07 4.65
N LEU A 80 1.69 -5.74 4.59
CA LEU A 80 0.47 -5.03 5.00
C LEU A 80 0.16 -3.93 3.98
N PRO A 81 -0.41 -4.26 2.81
CA PRO A 81 -0.69 -3.28 1.75
C PRO A 81 -1.69 -2.20 2.21
N TRP A 82 -1.63 -1.02 1.60
CA TRP A 82 -2.45 0.15 2.00
C TRP A 82 -3.96 -0.07 1.87
N ASP A 83 -4.37 -0.98 1.00
CA ASP A 83 -5.76 -1.37 0.78
C ASP A 83 -6.15 -2.65 1.53
N HIS A 84 -5.29 -3.13 2.45
CA HIS A 84 -5.61 -4.25 3.32
C HIS A 84 -6.89 -3.97 4.10
N LYS A 85 -7.90 -4.83 3.92
CA LYS A 85 -9.18 -4.74 4.62
C LYS A 85 -9.24 -5.79 5.71
N THR A 86 -9.35 -5.32 6.93
CA THR A 86 -9.66 -6.19 8.07
C THR A 86 -11.10 -6.71 7.94
N PRO A 87 -11.35 -8.01 8.09
CA PRO A 87 -12.71 -8.56 8.10
C PRO A 87 -13.57 -7.90 9.18
N SER A 88 -14.87 -7.72 8.92
CA SER A 88 -15.80 -7.15 9.92
C SER A 88 -15.93 -8.02 11.17
N SER A 89 -15.63 -9.32 11.06
CA SER A 89 -15.61 -10.29 12.15
C SER A 89 -14.26 -10.37 12.87
N ALA A 90 -13.29 -9.50 12.56
CA ALA A 90 -11.96 -9.56 13.17
C ALA A 90 -12.00 -9.28 14.68
N THR A 91 -11.23 -10.04 15.44
CA THR A 91 -11.06 -9.82 16.88
C THR A 91 -10.36 -8.48 17.13
N PRO A 92 -10.45 -7.92 18.36
CA PRO A 92 -9.74 -6.68 18.70
C PRO A 92 -8.23 -6.76 18.43
N LEU A 93 -7.61 -7.93 18.70
CA LEU A 93 -6.20 -8.15 18.39
C LEU A 93 -5.92 -8.12 16.89
N GLN A 94 -6.75 -8.77 16.08
CA GLN A 94 -6.60 -8.76 14.62
C GLN A 94 -6.81 -7.35 14.02
N GLN A 95 -7.73 -6.58 14.59
CA GLN A 95 -7.90 -5.16 14.22
C GLN A 95 -6.69 -4.32 14.64
N CYS A 96 -6.03 -4.66 15.74
CA CYS A 96 -4.82 -3.97 16.17
C CYS A 96 -3.66 -4.27 15.22
N LEU A 97 -3.43 -5.55 14.90
CA LEU A 97 -2.38 -6.06 14.03
C LEU A 97 -2.62 -5.74 12.54
N SER A 98 -3.78 -5.24 12.13
CA SER A 98 -3.96 -4.77 10.75
C SER A 98 -3.35 -3.39 10.50
N ARG A 99 -2.84 -2.75 11.54
CA ARG A 99 -2.24 -1.41 11.48
C ARG A 99 -0.73 -1.52 11.33
N ARG A 100 -0.13 -0.73 10.43
CA ARG A 100 1.32 -0.79 10.17
C ARG A 100 2.16 -0.38 11.37
N GLU A 101 1.65 0.52 12.22
CA GLU A 101 2.30 0.94 13.45
C GLU A 101 2.34 -0.13 14.55
N ALA A 102 1.63 -1.25 14.38
CA ALA A 102 1.67 -2.38 15.30
C ALA A 102 2.95 -3.22 15.18
N TYR A 103 3.88 -2.83 14.31
CA TYR A 103 5.08 -3.60 13.99
C TYR A 103 6.34 -2.74 14.05
N ASP A 104 7.40 -3.36 14.55
CA ASP A 104 8.76 -2.87 14.39
C ASP A 104 9.39 -3.51 13.15
N VAL A 105 10.30 -2.76 12.51
CA VAL A 105 11.03 -3.22 11.33
C VAL A 105 12.52 -3.20 11.60
N VAL A 106 13.16 -4.35 11.46
CA VAL A 106 14.61 -4.52 11.56
C VAL A 106 15.17 -4.74 10.16
N ALA A 107 16.15 -3.94 9.74
CA ALA A 107 16.77 -4.09 8.43
C ALA A 107 18.29 -4.21 8.54
N ALA A 108 18.87 -5.14 7.78
CA ALA A 108 20.30 -5.39 7.76
C ALA A 108 20.80 -5.65 6.31
N PRO A 109 21.99 -5.14 5.94
CA PRO A 109 22.57 -5.46 4.64
C PRO A 109 22.97 -6.94 4.57
N GLY A 110 22.71 -7.55 3.43
CA GLY A 110 23.12 -8.90 3.06
C GLY A 110 24.16 -8.89 1.93
N PRO A 111 24.56 -10.08 1.47
CA PRO A 111 25.52 -10.21 0.36
C PRO A 111 24.90 -9.72 -0.97
N GLN A 112 25.75 -9.35 -1.92
CA GLN A 112 25.39 -9.16 -3.33
C GLN A 112 24.25 -8.15 -3.59
N GLY A 113 24.19 -7.07 -2.80
CA GLY A 113 23.14 -6.06 -2.95
C GLY A 113 21.76 -6.53 -2.47
N VAL A 114 21.74 -7.46 -1.52
CA VAL A 114 20.53 -7.86 -0.79
C VAL A 114 20.41 -7.03 0.49
N VAL A 115 19.18 -6.67 0.87
CA VAL A 115 18.83 -6.22 2.22
C VAL A 115 17.83 -7.20 2.81
N PHE A 116 18.09 -7.65 4.04
CA PHE A 116 17.14 -8.41 4.83
C PHE A 116 16.27 -7.45 5.62
N VAL A 117 14.96 -7.70 5.64
CA VAL A 117 13.98 -6.92 6.40
C VAL A 117 13.12 -7.86 7.23
N SER A 118 13.15 -7.73 8.55
CA SER A 118 12.30 -8.47 9.48
C SER A 118 11.20 -7.54 10.00
N ILE A 119 9.97 -8.00 9.93
CA ILE A 119 8.77 -7.32 10.44
C ILE A 119 8.27 -8.12 11.64
N VAL A 120 8.17 -7.47 12.79
CA VAL A 120 7.86 -8.13 14.06
C VAL A 120 6.80 -7.34 14.81
N PRO A 121 5.73 -7.95 15.35
CA PRO A 121 4.76 -7.26 16.17
C PRO A 121 5.41 -6.55 17.35
N ASN A 122 5.00 -5.30 17.57
CA ASN A 122 5.41 -4.51 18.71
C ASN A 122 4.44 -4.79 19.89
N PRO A 123 4.91 -5.45 20.97
CA PRO A 123 4.07 -5.85 22.09
C PRO A 123 3.57 -4.66 22.94
N ASP A 124 4.20 -3.49 22.82
CA ASP A 124 3.79 -2.28 23.51
C ASP A 124 2.64 -1.56 22.77
N VAL A 125 2.44 -1.85 21.48
CA VAL A 125 1.39 -1.24 20.65
C VAL A 125 0.11 -2.08 20.63
N CYS A 126 0.26 -3.40 20.54
CA CYS A 126 -0.84 -4.35 20.57
C CYS A 126 -0.63 -5.34 21.70
N ASP A 127 -1.61 -5.46 22.60
CA ASP A 127 -1.61 -6.49 23.63
C ASP A 127 -1.80 -7.87 22.99
N VAL A 128 -0.68 -8.46 22.59
CA VAL A 128 -0.60 -9.79 21.98
C VAL A 128 -0.81 -10.91 23.00
N GLY A 129 -1.01 -10.58 24.28
CA GLY A 129 -1.66 -11.41 25.30
C GLY A 129 -1.32 -12.89 25.28
N GLY A 130 -0.06 -13.27 25.57
CA GLY A 130 0.32 -14.68 25.74
C GLY A 130 1.67 -15.05 25.13
N PRO A 131 2.04 -16.36 25.11
CA PRO A 131 3.31 -16.84 24.58
C PRO A 131 3.55 -16.31 23.17
N PRO A 132 4.82 -16.09 22.76
CA PRO A 132 5.15 -15.36 21.54
C PRO A 132 4.38 -15.95 20.38
N LEU A 133 3.68 -15.08 19.64
CA LEU A 133 3.13 -15.41 18.34
C LEU A 133 4.31 -15.60 17.38
N LEU A 134 4.97 -16.76 17.48
CA LEU A 134 6.12 -17.15 16.66
C LEU A 134 5.76 -17.16 15.16
N ASP A 135 4.47 -17.15 14.85
CA ASP A 135 3.92 -17.21 13.49
C ASP A 135 3.41 -15.84 12.98
N VAL A 136 3.58 -14.75 13.76
CA VAL A 136 3.13 -13.41 13.35
C VAL A 136 4.35 -12.54 13.08
N GLY A 137 4.64 -12.36 11.79
CA GLY A 137 5.77 -11.58 11.31
C GLY A 137 6.18 -12.06 9.92
N ALA A 138 7.31 -11.56 9.45
CA ALA A 138 7.93 -12.04 8.23
C ALA A 138 9.39 -11.59 8.14
N ILE A 139 10.23 -12.37 7.48
CA ILE A 139 11.58 -11.98 7.06
C ILE A 139 11.63 -11.98 5.53
N TYR A 140 11.98 -10.84 4.96
CA TYR A 140 12.14 -10.60 3.55
C TYR A 140 13.61 -10.57 3.18
N SER A 141 13.94 -11.09 1.99
CA SER A 141 15.19 -10.79 1.30
C SER A 141 14.91 -9.97 0.05
N ILE A 142 15.59 -8.83 -0.11
CA ILE A 142 15.26 -7.83 -1.13
C ILE A 142 16.50 -7.47 -1.94
N ASP A 143 16.43 -7.60 -3.27
CA ASP A 143 17.44 -7.07 -4.19
C ASP A 143 17.26 -5.56 -4.33
N VAL A 144 18.22 -4.78 -3.81
CA VAL A 144 18.20 -3.31 -3.89
C VAL A 144 18.78 -2.74 -5.19
N THR A 145 19.33 -3.59 -6.06
CA THR A 145 19.76 -3.20 -7.41
C THR A 145 18.59 -3.25 -8.38
N GLY A 146 17.84 -4.36 -8.35
CA GLY A 146 16.67 -4.57 -9.20
C GLY A 146 15.32 -4.22 -8.55
N TRP A 147 15.33 -3.76 -7.29
CA TRP A 147 14.15 -3.37 -6.52
C TRP A 147 13.03 -4.41 -6.48
N ARG A 148 13.36 -5.64 -6.08
CA ARG A 148 12.40 -6.76 -6.00
C ARG A 148 12.59 -7.64 -4.78
N ILE A 149 11.50 -8.25 -4.32
CA ILE A 149 11.52 -9.28 -3.28
C ILE A 149 12.06 -10.57 -3.90
N LEU A 150 13.06 -11.18 -3.26
CA LEU A 150 13.66 -12.44 -3.67
C LEU A 150 13.00 -13.62 -2.94
N SER A 151 12.74 -13.47 -1.64
CA SER A 151 12.04 -14.47 -0.83
C SER A 151 11.39 -13.86 0.41
N VAL A 152 10.43 -14.59 0.95
CA VAL A 152 9.73 -14.30 2.22
C VAL A 152 9.74 -15.56 3.09
N GLN A 153 10.02 -15.41 4.38
CA GLN A 153 9.90 -16.44 5.40
C GLN A 153 8.92 -15.97 6.46
N GLN A 154 7.92 -16.79 6.79
CA GLN A 154 6.88 -16.54 7.79
C GLN A 154 6.85 -17.68 8.79
#